data_AF-A0A1S7TW68-F1
#
_entry.id   AF-A0A1S7TW68-F1
#
_cell.length_a   1.000
_cell.length_b   1.000
_cell.length_c   1.000
_cell.angle_alpha   90.00
_cell.angle_beta   90.00
_cell.angle_gamma   90.00
#
_symmetry.space_group_name_H-M   'P 1'
#
loop_
_entity.id
_entity.type
_entity.pdbx_description
1 polymer ?
#
loop_
_entity_poly.entity_id
_entity_poly.type
_entity_poly.pdbx_seq_one_letter_code
_entity_poly.pdbx_strand_id
1 'polypeptide(L)'
;MSKNASITEAQNGILERLIEAFETDIALPVRVGPKAFGSSMPDYIHTPAENFAREREDIAEGGQWKKDMVAAERRRTERRAKCSRERISRMEEAFDWIRRFIWDDDVRQVLLAYAEVKARGWDWSRYLTNRNRRNPQKKAWVKRTVQRWIVRSLQTIESNIHQSGAIWSLETGLQVAHDEAKHTGKSIRSGLRSWTSPEEMPAA
;
A
#
# COMPACT_ATOMS: atom_id res chain seq x y z
N MET A 1 -8.49 32.31 -14.55
CA MET A 1 -8.91 30.90 -14.42
C MET A 1 -7.65 30.05 -14.23
N SER A 2 -7.39 29.56 -13.00
CA SER A 2 -6.21 28.72 -12.73
C SER A 2 -6.39 27.38 -13.43
N LYS A 3 -5.52 27.04 -14.40
CA LYS A 3 -5.36 25.67 -14.88
C LYS A 3 -5.33 24.76 -13.64
N ASN A 4 -6.18 23.72 -13.61
CA ASN A 4 -5.96 22.63 -12.68
C ASN A 4 -4.57 22.11 -13.01
N ALA A 5 -3.60 22.30 -12.11
CA ALA A 5 -2.25 21.82 -12.32
C ALA A 5 -2.34 20.29 -12.42
N SER A 6 -2.33 19.80 -13.65
CA SER A 6 -2.20 18.39 -13.96
C SER A 6 -0.83 17.97 -13.46
N ILE A 7 -0.80 16.92 -12.64
CA ILE A 7 0.43 16.34 -12.14
C ILE A 7 1.23 15.80 -13.35
N THR A 8 2.51 16.16 -13.45
CA THR A 8 3.38 15.67 -14.52
C THR A 8 3.72 14.19 -14.31
N GLU A 9 4.19 13.51 -15.35
CA GLU A 9 4.63 12.11 -15.23
C GLU A 9 5.73 11.93 -14.18
N ALA A 10 6.71 12.85 -14.15
CA ALA A 10 7.76 12.87 -13.14
C ALA A 10 7.20 13.03 -11.71
N GLN A 11 6.25 13.95 -11.51
CA GLN A 11 5.59 14.12 -10.21
C GLN A 11 4.75 12.90 -9.80
N ASN A 12 4.13 12.21 -10.76
CA ASN A 12 3.44 10.94 -10.51
C ASN A 12 4.44 9.86 -10.07
N GLY A 13 5.58 9.74 -10.74
CA GLY A 13 6.65 8.84 -10.31
C GLY A 13 7.14 9.15 -8.88
N ILE A 14 7.23 10.44 -8.50
CA ILE A 14 7.67 10.82 -7.15
C ILE A 14 6.63 10.36 -6.14
N LEU A 15 5.35 10.58 -6.45
CA LEU A 15 4.24 10.16 -5.62
C LEU A 15 4.17 8.63 -5.49
N GLU A 16 4.36 7.89 -6.57
CA GLU A 16 4.39 6.43 -6.57
C GLU A 16 5.52 5.90 -5.70
N ARG A 17 6.73 6.49 -5.79
CA ARG A 17 7.86 6.12 -4.93
C ARG A 17 7.60 6.39 -3.46
N LEU A 18 6.89 7.48 -3.14
CA LEU A 18 6.44 7.77 -1.78
C LEU A 18 5.38 6.78 -1.28
N ILE A 19 4.45 6.36 -2.15
CA ILE A 19 3.45 5.35 -1.81
C ILE A 19 4.15 4.01 -1.55
N GLU A 20 5.08 3.61 -2.42
CA GLU A 20 5.90 2.40 -2.27
C GLU A 20 6.71 2.41 -0.97
N ALA A 21 7.26 3.58 -0.61
CA ALA A 21 7.95 3.78 0.66
C ALA A 21 7.02 3.50 1.86
N PHE A 22 5.79 4.01 1.85
CA PHE A 22 4.81 3.71 2.90
C PHE A 22 4.34 2.26 2.91
N GLU A 23 4.18 1.60 1.77
CA GLU A 23 3.87 0.17 1.73
C GLU A 23 4.97 -0.66 2.38
N THR A 24 6.23 -0.25 2.17
CA THR A 24 7.40 -0.87 2.78
C THR A 24 7.44 -0.61 4.28
N ASP A 25 7.25 0.63 4.73
CA ASP A 25 7.20 1.01 6.15
C ASP A 25 6.08 0.28 6.92
N ILE A 26 4.88 0.18 6.34
CA ILE A 26 3.76 -0.57 6.92
C ILE A 26 4.06 -2.08 7.00
N ALA A 27 4.81 -2.61 6.03
CA ALA A 27 5.21 -4.02 6.01
C ALA A 27 6.36 -4.35 6.96
N LEU A 28 7.18 -3.35 7.32
CA LEU A 28 8.25 -3.53 8.29
C LEU A 28 7.68 -4.00 9.63
N PRO A 29 8.39 -4.89 10.34
CA PRO A 29 8.01 -5.23 11.69
C PRO A 29 8.09 -3.95 12.54
N VAL A 30 6.96 -3.51 13.09
CA VAL A 30 6.92 -2.42 14.08
C VAL A 30 7.97 -2.73 15.15
N ARG A 31 8.80 -1.75 15.53
CA ARG A 31 9.67 -1.85 16.70
C ARG A 31 8.80 -2.17 17.91
N VAL A 32 8.64 -3.45 18.20
CA VAL A 32 8.03 -3.93 19.42
C VAL A 32 9.07 -3.68 20.52
N GLY A 33 9.04 -2.48 21.09
CA GLY A 33 9.65 -2.27 22.40
C GLY A 33 9.05 -3.27 23.41
N PRO A 34 9.68 -3.45 24.58
CA PRO A 34 9.37 -4.55 25.52
C PRO A 34 7.94 -4.56 26.11
N LYS A 35 7.02 -3.70 25.66
CA LYS A 35 5.64 -3.59 26.16
C LYS A 35 4.58 -4.43 25.44
N ALA A 36 4.91 -5.23 24.41
CA ALA A 36 3.94 -6.11 23.76
C ALA A 36 4.13 -7.61 24.05
N PHE A 37 5.03 -7.98 24.97
CA PHE A 37 5.14 -9.36 25.43
C PHE A 37 3.98 -9.69 26.39
N GLY A 38 2.91 -10.26 25.84
CA GLY A 38 2.35 -11.44 26.50
C GLY A 38 3.49 -12.44 26.66
N SER A 39 3.67 -12.94 27.89
CA SER A 39 4.68 -13.89 28.38
C SER A 39 6.05 -13.91 27.69
N SER A 40 7.11 -13.75 28.47
CA SER A 40 8.50 -14.08 28.09
C SER A 40 8.74 -15.57 27.74
N MET A 41 7.68 -16.35 27.56
CA MET A 41 7.75 -17.73 27.13
C MET A 41 8.00 -17.77 25.62
N PRO A 42 9.04 -18.47 25.17
CA PRO A 42 9.15 -18.84 23.76
C PRO A 42 7.86 -19.53 23.31
N ASP A 43 7.41 -19.23 22.09
CA ASP A 43 6.30 -19.96 21.47
C ASP A 43 6.62 -21.47 21.54
N TYR A 44 5.72 -22.26 22.13
CA TYR A 44 5.88 -23.70 22.22
C TYR A 44 5.94 -24.29 20.81
N ILE A 45 7.09 -24.90 20.48
CA ILE A 45 7.31 -25.54 19.18
C ILE A 45 6.68 -26.92 19.25
N HIS A 46 5.54 -27.09 18.60
CA HIS A 46 4.87 -28.38 18.47
C HIS A 46 5.77 -29.41 17.79
N THR A 47 5.79 -30.62 18.33
CA THR A 47 6.48 -31.74 17.69
C THR A 47 5.79 -32.13 16.38
N PRO A 48 6.49 -32.81 15.45
CA PRO A 48 5.86 -33.29 14.21
C PRO A 48 4.64 -34.17 14.44
N ALA A 49 4.64 -34.97 15.51
CA ALA A 49 3.52 -35.82 15.91
C ALA A 49 2.29 -35.02 16.39
N GLU A 50 2.51 -33.96 17.17
CA GLU A 50 1.43 -33.06 17.61
C GLU A 50 0.83 -32.26 16.46
N ASN A 51 1.65 -31.78 15.53
CA ASN A 51 1.16 -31.09 14.33
C ASN A 51 0.31 -32.03 13.47
N PHE A 52 0.69 -33.31 13.37
CA PHE A 52 -0.07 -34.33 12.66
C PHE A 52 -1.41 -34.63 13.34
N ALA A 53 -1.43 -34.78 14.67
CA ALA A 53 -2.67 -34.97 15.42
C ALA A 53 -3.62 -33.78 15.24
N ARG A 54 -3.08 -32.56 15.36
CA ARG A 54 -3.82 -31.31 15.18
C ARG A 54 -4.37 -31.13 13.77
N GLU A 55 -3.61 -31.52 12.74
CA GLU A 55 -4.11 -31.49 11.36
C GLU A 55 -5.26 -32.47 11.14
N ARG A 56 -5.25 -33.64 11.79
CA ARG A 56 -6.37 -34.60 11.73
C ARG A 56 -7.61 -34.08 12.44
N GLU A 57 -7.44 -33.44 13.60
CA GLU A 57 -8.53 -32.81 14.34
C GLU A 57 -9.14 -31.64 13.55
N ASP A 58 -8.31 -30.78 12.94
CA ASP A 58 -8.76 -29.65 12.12
C ASP A 58 -9.55 -30.10 10.87
N ILE A 59 -9.19 -31.25 10.26
CA ILE A 59 -9.97 -31.81 9.14
C ILE A 59 -11.41 -32.16 9.57
N ALA A 60 -11.60 -32.63 10.80
CA ALA A 60 -12.92 -32.91 11.35
C ALA A 60 -13.69 -31.62 11.73
N GLU A 61 -12.98 -30.56 12.14
CA GLU A 61 -13.54 -29.28 12.57
C GLU A 61 -13.71 -28.23 11.44
N GLY A 62 -13.42 -28.59 10.18
CA GLY A 62 -13.67 -27.72 9.01
C GLY A 62 -12.45 -26.96 8.46
N GLY A 63 -11.25 -27.30 8.93
CA GLY A 63 -9.97 -26.88 8.35
C GLY A 63 -9.61 -25.42 8.62
N GLN A 64 -10.05 -24.87 9.75
CA GLN A 64 -9.87 -23.45 10.08
C GLN A 64 -8.40 -23.15 10.42
N TRP A 65 -7.75 -24.03 11.20
CA TRP A 65 -6.36 -23.84 11.62
C TRP A 65 -5.40 -23.88 10.43
N LYS A 66 -5.59 -24.82 9.50
CA LYS A 66 -4.78 -24.90 8.28
C LYS A 66 -4.94 -23.66 7.40
N LYS A 67 -6.16 -23.13 7.26
CA LYS A 67 -6.41 -21.87 6.52
C LYS A 67 -5.69 -20.70 7.18
N ASP A 68 -5.72 -20.61 8.50
CA ASP A 68 -5.04 -19.55 9.26
C ASP A 68 -3.51 -19.64 9.14
N MET A 69 -2.94 -20.85 9.19
CA MET A 69 -1.51 -21.09 8.98
C MET A 69 -1.06 -20.69 7.57
N VAL A 70 -1.77 -21.12 6.53
CA VAL A 70 -1.48 -20.75 5.13
C VAL A 70 -1.63 -19.24 4.93
N ALA A 71 -2.66 -18.62 5.51
CA ALA A 71 -2.84 -17.17 5.46
C ALA A 71 -1.70 -16.44 6.18
N ALA A 72 -1.23 -16.95 7.33
CA ALA A 72 -0.11 -16.39 8.06
C ALA A 72 1.21 -16.51 7.27
N GLU A 73 1.46 -17.66 6.65
CA GLU A 73 2.62 -17.88 5.79
C GLU A 73 2.59 -16.97 4.56
N ARG A 74 1.43 -16.85 3.90
CA ARG A 74 1.23 -15.90 2.80
C ARG A 74 1.48 -14.45 3.22
N ARG A 75 1.01 -14.04 4.41
CA ARG A 75 1.33 -12.71 4.94
C ARG A 75 2.83 -12.54 5.21
N ARG A 76 3.53 -13.59 5.67
CA ARG A 76 4.99 -13.56 5.87
C ARG A 76 5.73 -13.42 4.55
N THR A 77 5.34 -14.15 3.50
CA THR A 77 5.96 -14.04 2.18
C THR A 77 5.69 -12.68 1.54
N GLU A 78 4.45 -12.19 1.59
CA GLU A 78 4.08 -10.84 1.12
C GLU A 78 4.87 -9.74 1.85
N ARG A 79 5.06 -9.86 3.17
CA ARG A 79 5.91 -8.92 3.94
C ARG A 79 7.37 -8.99 3.52
N ARG A 80 7.95 -10.18 3.39
CA ARG A 80 9.35 -10.35 2.98
C ARG A 80 9.61 -9.75 1.60
N ALA A 81 8.71 -9.96 0.64
CA ALA A 81 8.78 -9.35 -0.68
C ALA A 81 8.75 -7.81 -0.59
N LYS A 82 7.94 -7.26 0.32
CA LYS A 82 7.84 -5.82 0.52
C LYS A 82 9.03 -5.20 1.27
N CYS A 83 9.79 -5.98 2.04
CA CYS A 83 10.90 -5.52 2.88
C CYS A 83 12.27 -5.97 2.35
N SER A 84 12.50 -5.97 1.03
CA SER A 84 13.84 -6.22 0.48
C SER A 84 14.80 -5.07 0.82
N ARG A 85 16.11 -5.35 0.87
CA ARG A 85 17.14 -4.32 1.15
C ARG A 85 17.06 -3.14 0.19
N GLU A 86 16.83 -3.43 -1.09
CA GLU A 86 16.67 -2.41 -2.13
C GLU A 86 15.41 -1.56 -1.92
N ARG A 87 14.27 -2.18 -1.56
CA ARG A 87 13.05 -1.44 -1.24
C ARG A 87 13.22 -0.56 0.00
N ILE A 88 13.91 -1.06 1.02
CA ILE A 88 14.24 -0.26 2.22
C ILE A 88 15.13 0.92 1.86
N SER A 89 16.17 0.72 1.04
CA SER A 89 17.03 1.81 0.59
C SER A 89 16.26 2.85 -0.25
N ARG A 90 15.34 2.41 -1.12
CA ARG A 90 14.45 3.31 -1.89
C ARG A 90 13.47 4.06 -1.00
N MET A 91 12.93 3.40 0.02
CA MET A 91 12.06 4.01 1.03
C MET A 91 12.80 5.10 1.82
N GLU A 92 14.01 4.81 2.31
CA GLU A 92 14.84 5.77 3.04
C GLU A 92 15.16 6.99 2.18
N GLU A 93 15.53 6.79 0.91
CA GLU A 93 15.79 7.88 -0.04
C GLU A 93 14.54 8.74 -0.26
N ALA A 94 13.38 8.12 -0.47
CA ALA A 94 12.12 8.81 -0.72
C ALA A 94 11.67 9.64 0.50
N PHE A 95 11.84 9.12 1.72
CA PHE A 95 11.57 9.89 2.93
C PHE A 95 12.59 11.01 3.16
N ASP A 96 13.84 10.81 2.78
CA ASP A 96 14.87 11.84 2.90
C ASP A 96 14.62 13.01 1.95
N TRP A 97 14.01 12.80 0.78
CA TRP A 97 13.53 13.91 -0.08
C TRP A 97 12.56 14.84 0.65
N ILE A 98 11.59 14.25 1.35
CA ILE A 98 10.60 15.01 2.12
C ILE A 98 11.28 15.81 3.23
N ARG A 99 12.22 15.18 3.94
CA ARG A 99 12.96 15.81 5.03
C ARG A 99 13.84 16.97 4.53
N ARG A 100 14.52 16.79 3.39
CA ARG A 100 15.47 17.76 2.82
C ARG A 100 14.80 18.95 2.13
N PHE A 101 13.74 18.70 1.36
CA PHE A 101 13.20 19.72 0.45
C PHE A 101 11.96 20.45 0.98
N ILE A 102 11.21 19.84 1.91
CA ILE A 102 9.97 20.43 2.44
C ILE A 102 10.22 20.91 3.87
N TRP A 103 10.31 22.22 4.05
CA TRP A 103 10.55 22.86 5.35
C TRP A 103 9.28 23.11 6.17
N ASP A 104 8.13 23.23 5.52
CA ASP A 104 6.84 23.46 6.18
C ASP A 104 6.27 22.15 6.73
N ASP A 105 6.14 22.07 8.06
CA ASP A 105 5.67 20.87 8.76
C ASP A 105 4.20 20.52 8.45
N ASP A 106 3.33 21.52 8.24
CA ASP A 106 1.92 21.27 7.89
C ASP A 106 1.84 20.58 6.52
N VAL A 107 2.59 21.12 5.56
CA VAL A 107 2.65 20.61 4.18
C VAL A 107 3.30 19.22 4.16
N ARG A 108 4.35 19.01 4.95
CA ARG A 108 5.02 17.73 5.12
C ARG A 108 4.06 16.67 5.66
N GLN A 109 3.33 16.97 6.73
CA GLN A 109 2.35 16.07 7.32
C GLN A 109 1.24 15.70 6.32
N VAL A 110 0.79 16.66 5.53
CA VAL A 110 -0.23 16.44 4.52
C VAL A 110 0.25 15.49 3.42
N LEU A 111 1.47 15.69 2.89
CA LEU A 111 2.03 14.83 1.85
C LEU A 111 2.22 13.39 2.36
N LEU A 112 2.80 13.24 3.56
CA LEU A 112 2.99 11.95 4.20
C LEU A 112 1.64 11.24 4.44
N ALA A 113 0.66 11.95 5.00
CA ALA A 113 -0.66 11.38 5.23
C ALA A 113 -1.37 10.99 3.92
N TYR A 114 -1.19 11.75 2.84
CA TYR A 114 -1.76 11.42 1.54
C TYR A 114 -1.16 10.13 0.97
N ALA A 115 0.16 9.99 1.02
CA ALA A 115 0.85 8.77 0.57
C ALA A 115 0.50 7.56 1.44
N GLU A 116 0.41 7.72 2.77
CA GLU A 116 -0.02 6.65 3.68
C GLU A 116 -1.44 6.17 3.38
N VAL A 117 -2.39 7.10 3.19
CA VAL A 117 -3.79 6.78 2.86
C VAL A 117 -3.86 6.00 1.55
N LYS A 118 -3.04 6.38 0.56
CA LYS A 118 -2.97 5.68 -0.72
C LYS A 118 -2.34 4.29 -0.58
N ALA A 119 -1.24 4.14 0.15
CA ALA A 119 -0.61 2.85 0.43
C ALA A 119 -1.55 1.87 1.16
N ARG A 120 -2.43 2.39 2.03
CA ARG A 120 -3.45 1.59 2.72
C ARG A 120 -4.71 1.30 1.88
N GLY A 121 -4.84 1.90 0.70
CA GLY A 121 -6.05 1.82 -0.13
C GLY A 121 -7.28 2.51 0.47
N TRP A 122 -7.08 3.52 1.31
CA TRP A 122 -8.17 4.26 1.96
C TRP A 122 -8.67 5.44 1.11
N ASP A 123 -9.92 5.85 1.32
CA ASP A 123 -10.46 7.06 0.68
C ASP A 123 -9.96 8.33 1.41
N TRP A 124 -9.27 9.17 0.64
CA TRP A 124 -8.75 10.45 1.09
C TRP A 124 -9.82 11.41 1.61
N SER A 125 -10.98 11.48 0.96
CA SER A 125 -12.04 12.41 1.37
C SER A 125 -12.61 12.02 2.75
N ARG A 126 -12.78 10.72 2.96
CA ARG A 126 -13.18 10.16 4.25
C ARG A 126 -12.12 10.38 5.33
N TYR A 127 -10.84 10.18 4.99
CA TYR A 127 -9.73 10.43 5.91
C TYR A 127 -9.68 11.88 6.41
N LEU A 128 -9.76 12.85 5.49
CA LEU A 128 -9.75 14.28 5.85
C LEU A 128 -10.88 14.65 6.82
N THR A 129 -12.09 14.17 6.54
CA THR A 129 -13.27 14.42 7.38
C THR A 129 -13.08 13.85 8.78
N ASN A 130 -12.62 12.60 8.88
CA ASN A 130 -12.35 11.94 10.16
C ASN A 130 -11.23 12.62 10.95
N ARG A 131 -10.15 13.04 10.28
CA ARG A 131 -9.02 13.73 10.90
C ARG A 131 -9.45 15.07 11.48
N ASN A 132 -10.20 15.88 10.72
CA ASN A 132 -10.68 17.18 11.17
C ASN A 132 -11.65 17.04 12.35
N ARG A 133 -12.50 16.01 12.33
CA ARG A 133 -13.41 15.70 13.45
C ARG A 133 -12.66 15.30 14.73
N ARG A 134 -11.60 14.47 14.61
CA ARG A 134 -10.81 14.00 15.75
C ARG A 134 -9.92 15.08 16.36
N ASN A 135 -9.47 16.04 15.57
CA ASN A 135 -8.54 17.08 15.99
C ASN A 135 -9.10 18.48 15.73
N PRO A 136 -10.15 18.91 16.45
CA PRO A 136 -10.79 20.22 16.21
C PRO A 136 -9.88 21.40 16.57
N GLN A 137 -8.91 21.21 17.48
CA GLN A 137 -7.96 22.24 17.89
C GLN A 137 -6.86 22.51 16.85
N LYS A 138 -6.66 21.60 15.89
CA LYS A 138 -5.65 21.75 14.85
C LYS A 138 -6.26 22.44 13.63
N LYS A 139 -5.43 23.15 12.86
CA LYS A 139 -5.81 23.76 11.58
C LYS A 139 -6.54 22.74 10.70
N ALA A 140 -7.75 23.11 10.26
CA ALA A 140 -8.60 22.26 9.46
C ALA A 140 -7.98 22.03 8.08
N TRP A 141 -7.95 20.77 7.65
CA TRP A 141 -7.45 20.39 6.34
C TRP A 141 -8.57 20.46 5.31
N VAL A 142 -8.54 21.51 4.50
CA VAL A 142 -9.52 21.75 3.42
C VAL A 142 -9.02 21.09 2.13
N LYS A 143 -9.87 20.24 1.51
CA LYS A 143 -9.51 19.40 0.35
C LYS A 143 -8.77 20.15 -0.77
N ARG A 144 -9.28 21.32 -1.18
CA ARG A 144 -8.67 22.13 -2.26
C ARG A 144 -7.30 22.67 -1.87
N THR A 145 -7.16 23.15 -0.63
CA THR A 145 -5.90 23.73 -0.11
C THR A 145 -4.84 22.65 0.02
N VAL A 146 -5.22 21.52 0.60
CA VAL A 146 -4.38 20.34 0.77
C VAL A 146 -3.93 19.78 -0.58
N GLN A 147 -4.82 19.67 -1.58
CA GLN A 147 -4.44 19.24 -2.92
C GLN A 147 -3.38 20.17 -3.55
N ARG A 148 -3.52 21.49 -3.36
CA ARG A 148 -2.52 22.47 -3.82
C ARG A 148 -1.19 22.30 -3.12
N TRP A 149 -1.20 22.02 -1.82
CA TRP A 149 0.02 21.75 -1.07
C TRP A 149 0.72 20.50 -1.59
N ILE A 150 -0.01 19.40 -1.81
CA ILE A 150 0.54 18.17 -2.38
C ILE A 150 1.20 18.44 -3.73
N VAL A 151 0.49 19.10 -4.66
CA VAL A 151 1.05 19.42 -5.98
C VAL A 151 2.29 20.30 -5.88
N ARG A 152 2.27 21.33 -5.03
CA ARG A 152 3.44 22.19 -4.81
C ARG A 152 4.61 21.43 -4.22
N SER A 153 4.38 20.53 -3.26
CA SER A 153 5.43 19.69 -2.69
C SER A 153 6.09 18.80 -3.72
N LEU A 154 5.29 18.16 -4.59
CA LEU A 154 5.81 17.33 -5.67
C LEU A 154 6.66 18.16 -6.65
N GLN A 155 6.20 19.37 -7.01
CA GLN A 155 6.97 20.31 -7.83
C GLN A 155 8.28 20.74 -7.18
N THR A 156 8.28 21.01 -5.88
CA THR A 156 9.49 21.36 -5.13
C THR A 156 10.47 20.19 -5.12
N ILE A 157 10.00 18.97 -4.87
CA ILE A 157 10.85 17.77 -4.88
C ILE A 157 11.45 17.56 -6.27
N GLU A 158 10.62 17.59 -7.33
CA GLU A 158 11.06 17.47 -8.73
C GLU A 158 12.16 18.48 -9.07
N SER A 159 11.93 19.76 -8.73
CA SER A 159 12.89 20.84 -9.01
C SER A 159 14.24 20.61 -8.33
N ASN A 160 14.23 20.19 -7.06
CA ASN A 160 15.46 19.95 -6.30
C ASN A 160 16.20 18.69 -6.74
N ILE A 161 15.46 17.64 -7.16
CA ILE A 161 16.06 16.43 -7.73
C ILE A 161 16.82 16.77 -9.02
N HIS A 162 16.20 17.54 -9.93
CA HIS A 162 16.86 17.98 -11.16
C HIS A 162 18.11 18.82 -10.90
N GLN A 163 18.07 19.71 -9.90
CA GLN A 163 19.23 20.52 -9.49
C GLN A 163 20.36 19.68 -8.88
N SER A 164 20.04 18.56 -8.24
CA SER A 164 21.02 17.67 -7.60
C SER A 164 21.77 16.78 -8.60
N GLY A 165 21.43 16.83 -9.89
CA GLY A 165 22.03 15.97 -10.92
C GLY A 165 21.73 14.48 -10.74
N ALA A 166 20.79 14.13 -9.87
CA ALA A 166 20.38 12.75 -9.65
C ALA A 166 19.62 12.26 -10.88
N ILE A 167 20.27 11.37 -11.66
CA ILE A 167 19.63 10.72 -12.79
C ILE A 167 18.57 9.78 -12.23
N TRP A 168 17.32 10.13 -12.47
CA TRP A 168 16.21 9.20 -12.31
C TRP A 168 16.34 8.12 -13.38
N SER A 169 16.70 6.90 -12.97
CA SER A 169 16.31 5.74 -13.77
C SER A 169 14.82 5.57 -13.54
N LEU A 170 14.02 6.15 -14.43
CA LEU A 170 12.60 5.86 -14.54
C LEU A 170 12.51 4.41 -15.03
N GLU A 171 12.78 3.44 -14.16
CA GLU A 171 12.41 2.05 -14.42
C GLU A 171 10.88 1.99 -14.36
N THR A 172 10.30 2.39 -15.48
CA THR A 172 8.92 2.23 -15.88
C THR A 172 8.50 0.80 -15.61
N GLY A 173 7.63 0.61 -14.61
CA GLY A 173 7.12 -0.73 -14.32
C GLY A 173 6.30 -0.94 -13.06
N LEU A 174 5.71 0.09 -12.44
CA LEU A 174 4.66 -0.13 -11.41
C LEU A 174 3.26 0.31 -11.88
N GLN A 175 3.03 0.36 -13.20
CA GLN A 175 1.70 0.49 -13.80
C GLN A 175 0.89 -0.83 -13.79
N VAL A 176 1.37 -1.91 -13.16
CA VAL A 176 0.78 -3.26 -13.30
C VAL A 176 -0.24 -3.65 -12.21
N ALA A 177 -0.48 -2.85 -11.15
CA ALA A 177 -1.35 -3.33 -10.05
C ALA A 177 -2.66 -2.56 -9.81
N HIS A 178 -2.85 -1.35 -10.36
CA HIS A 178 -4.01 -0.53 -9.98
C HIS A 178 -5.15 -0.45 -10.99
N ASP A 179 -4.95 -0.82 -12.26
CA ASP A 179 -6.04 -0.83 -13.24
C ASP A 179 -6.80 -2.16 -13.34
N GLU A 180 -6.28 -3.28 -12.81
CA GLU A 180 -7.00 -4.58 -12.81
C GLU A 180 -7.97 -4.78 -11.63
N ALA A 181 -8.05 -3.85 -10.67
CA ALA A 181 -9.02 -3.94 -9.57
C ALA A 181 -10.42 -3.40 -9.92
N LYS A 182 -10.64 -2.95 -11.17
CA LYS A 182 -11.97 -2.63 -11.70
C LYS A 182 -12.48 -3.89 -12.41
N HIS A 183 -13.40 -4.60 -11.75
CA HIS A 183 -14.06 -5.86 -12.17
C HIS A 183 -13.45 -7.18 -11.66
N THR A 184 -13.44 -7.37 -10.35
CA THR A 184 -13.69 -8.72 -9.79
C THR A 184 -15.03 -8.75 -9.06
N GLY A 185 -16.08 -8.39 -9.81
CA GLY A 185 -17.45 -8.71 -9.45
C GLY A 185 -17.66 -10.20 -9.64
N LYS A 186 -17.64 -10.95 -8.53
CA LYS A 186 -18.06 -12.35 -8.51
C LYS A 186 -19.51 -12.45 -9.01
N SER A 187 -19.69 -13.01 -10.20
CA SER A 187 -20.90 -13.73 -10.56
C SER A 187 -20.46 -15.10 -11.06
N ILE A 188 -20.27 -16.03 -10.13
CA ILE A 188 -20.22 -17.46 -10.46
C ILE A 188 -21.64 -17.84 -10.84
N ARG A 189 -21.96 -17.77 -12.13
CA ARG A 189 -23.05 -18.57 -12.71
C ARG A 189 -22.40 -19.74 -13.41
N SER A 190 -22.56 -20.90 -12.81
CA SER A 190 -22.36 -22.21 -13.41
C SER A 190 -23.17 -22.33 -14.70
N GLY A 191 -22.54 -22.87 -15.76
CA GLY A 191 -23.28 -23.53 -16.84
C GLY A 191 -22.90 -23.10 -18.25
N LEU A 192 -22.18 -23.99 -18.92
CA LEU A 192 -22.10 -24.19 -20.38
C LEU A 192 -21.41 -23.12 -21.24
N ARG A 193 -20.54 -23.64 -22.11
CA ARG A 193 -19.80 -22.99 -23.21
C ARG A 193 -20.58 -21.82 -23.81
N SER A 194 -20.07 -20.61 -23.64
CA SER A 194 -20.50 -19.44 -24.42
C SER A 194 -19.70 -19.42 -25.72
N TRP A 195 -20.34 -19.76 -26.83
CA TRP A 195 -19.80 -19.54 -28.17
C TRP A 195 -19.71 -18.04 -28.44
N THR A 196 -18.61 -17.59 -29.04
CA THR A 196 -18.29 -16.16 -29.17
C THR A 196 -18.73 -15.54 -30.49
N SER A 197 -19.32 -16.31 -31.40
CA SER A 197 -19.86 -15.83 -32.67
C SER A 197 -21.14 -16.59 -33.08
N PRO A 198 -22.14 -15.93 -33.71
CA PRO A 198 -23.33 -16.58 -34.25
C PRO A 198 -23.06 -17.67 -35.31
N GLU A 199 -21.87 -17.68 -35.91
CA GLU A 199 -21.47 -18.62 -36.97
C GLU A 199 -20.99 -19.99 -36.44
N GLU A 200 -20.78 -20.13 -35.13
CA GLU A 200 -20.31 -21.39 -34.50
C GLU A 200 -21.45 -22.32 -34.06
N MET A 201 -22.71 -21.97 -34.33
CA MET A 201 -23.84 -22.87 -34.11
C MET A 201 -23.88 -23.95 -35.20
N PRO A 202 -23.92 -25.26 -34.86
CA PRO A 202 -24.29 -26.26 -35.85
C PRO A 202 -25.75 -26.03 -36.26
N ALA A 203 -25.98 -25.97 -37.58
CA ALA A 203 -27.32 -25.95 -38.16
C ALA A 203 -28.07 -27.24 -37.78
N ALA A 204 -29.31 -27.10 -37.35
CA ALA A 204 -30.19 -28.21 -36.99
C ALA A 204 -30.58 -29.04 -38.22
#